data_AF-A0A1B6LNR0-F1
#
_entry.id   AF-A0A1B6LNR0-F1
#
_cell.length_a   1.000
_cell.length_b   1.000
_cell.length_c   1.000
_cell.angle_alpha   90.00
_cell.angle_beta   90.00
_cell.angle_gamma   90.00
#
_symmetry.space_group_name_H-M   'P 1'
#
loop_
_entity.id
_entity.type
_entity.pdbx_description
1 polymer ?
#
loop_
_entity_poly.entity_id
_entity_poly.type
_entity_poly.pdbx_seq_one_letter_code
_entity_poly.pdbx_strand_id
1 'polypeptide(L)'
;DDHYKHLEYIASFPCHNPQPRMIPVHQLFSQDKLHGKAYYPDGTVLYRCDSTSGCCTGEKQCHPVHTDSVRLPFKITFLKDIEQHKVGSWAMEYHTLDNHTECACNNGIDIRR
;
A
#
# COMPACT_ATOMS: atom_id res chain seq x y z
N ASP A 1 6.08 -30.16 -22.84
CA ASP A 1 5.19 -30.39 -21.69
C ASP A 1 4.86 -29.03 -21.08
N ASP A 2 3.58 -28.74 -20.92
CA ASP A 2 3.08 -27.44 -20.46
C ASP A 2 3.43 -27.17 -19.00
N HIS A 3 3.69 -28.22 -18.21
CA HIS A 3 4.15 -28.10 -16.83
C HIS A 3 5.46 -27.32 -16.72
N TYR A 4 6.49 -27.70 -17.50
CA TYR A 4 7.80 -27.04 -17.45
C TYR A 4 7.75 -25.59 -17.95
N LYS A 5 6.94 -25.30 -18.97
CA LYS A 5 6.72 -23.93 -19.44
C LYS A 5 6.07 -23.06 -18.35
N HIS A 6 5.13 -23.63 -17.60
CA HIS A 6 4.52 -22.91 -16.48
C HIS A 6 5.53 -22.64 -15.36
N LEU A 7 6.39 -23.61 -15.03
CA LEU A 7 7.47 -23.42 -14.05
C LEU A 7 8.45 -22.32 -14.49
N GLU A 8 8.85 -22.28 -15.76
CA GLU A 8 9.72 -21.24 -16.31
C GLU A 8 9.09 -19.85 -16.21
N TYR A 9 7.79 -19.73 -16.54
CA TYR A 9 7.07 -18.47 -16.41
C TYR A 9 6.98 -17.98 -14.96
N ILE A 10 6.68 -18.88 -14.01
CA ILE A 10 6.62 -18.51 -12.60
C ILE A 10 8.02 -18.11 -12.08
N ALA A 11 9.07 -18.81 -12.51
CA ALA A 11 10.46 -18.47 -12.16
C ALA A 11 10.89 -17.10 -12.70
N SER A 12 10.25 -16.57 -13.75
CA SER A 12 10.51 -15.22 -14.25
C SER A 12 9.84 -14.11 -13.42
N PHE A 13 9.09 -14.46 -12.37
CA PHE A 13 8.50 -13.51 -11.42
C PHE A 13 9.09 -13.65 -10.01
N PRO A 14 10.40 -13.43 -9.80
CA PRO A 14 11.01 -13.51 -8.49
C PRO A 14 10.54 -12.35 -7.58
N CYS A 15 10.45 -12.61 -6.28
CA CYS A 15 10.30 -11.55 -5.29
C CYS A 15 11.55 -10.65 -5.28
N HIS A 16 11.43 -9.46 -5.86
CA HIS A 16 12.50 -8.45 -5.85
C HIS A 16 11.94 -7.05 -6.06
N ASN A 17 11.19 -6.87 -7.16
CA ASN A 17 10.62 -5.57 -7.52
C ASN A 17 9.22 -5.42 -6.91
N PRO A 18 8.97 -4.37 -6.11
CA PRO A 18 7.64 -4.00 -5.69
C PRO A 18 6.70 -3.82 -6.88
N GLN A 19 5.43 -4.17 -6.71
CA GLN A 19 4.42 -4.04 -7.75
C GLN A 19 3.44 -2.91 -7.39
N PRO A 20 2.94 -2.14 -8.36
CA PRO A 20 1.96 -1.09 -8.08
C PRO A 20 0.64 -1.71 -7.62
N ARG A 21 0.06 -1.13 -6.57
CA ARG A 21 -1.24 -1.52 -6.01
C ARG A 21 -2.11 -0.29 -5.83
N MET A 22 -3.35 -0.37 -6.30
CA MET A 22 -4.38 0.59 -5.90
C MET A 22 -4.78 0.27 -4.46
N ILE A 23 -4.58 1.22 -3.56
CA ILE A 23 -4.90 1.09 -2.14
C ILE A 23 -6.01 2.09 -1.82
N PRO A 24 -7.21 1.60 -1.47
CA PRO A 24 -8.32 2.48 -1.11
C PRO A 24 -8.06 3.12 0.25
N VAL A 25 -8.60 4.33 0.46
CA VAL A 25 -8.39 5.14 1.66
C VAL A 25 -8.74 4.42 2.95
N HIS A 26 -9.73 3.52 2.95
CA HIS A 26 -10.12 2.74 4.12
C HIS A 26 -9.07 1.70 4.58
N GLN A 27 -8.11 1.35 3.71
CA GLN A 27 -6.96 0.51 4.05
C GLN A 27 -5.73 1.33 4.45
N LEU A 28 -5.70 2.63 4.11
CA LEU A 28 -4.59 3.53 4.43
C LEU A 28 -4.72 4.14 5.83
N PHE A 29 -5.94 4.40 6.29
CA PHE A 29 -6.20 5.17 7.50
C PHE A 29 -7.17 4.45 8.45
N SER A 30 -7.00 4.69 9.75
CA SER A 30 -7.92 4.17 10.78
C SER A 30 -9.33 4.74 10.63
N GLN A 31 -10.33 4.01 11.12
CA GLN A 31 -11.73 4.46 11.11
C GLN A 31 -11.91 5.82 11.79
N ASP A 32 -11.21 6.07 12.90
CA ASP A 32 -11.25 7.36 13.60
C ASP A 32 -10.77 8.51 12.72
N LYS A 33 -9.72 8.27 11.90
CA LYS A 33 -9.21 9.28 10.97
C LYS A 33 -10.17 9.57 9.82
N LEU A 34 -10.98 8.59 9.42
CA LEU A 34 -11.96 8.72 8.33
C LEU A 34 -13.30 9.28 8.80
N HIS A 35 -13.56 9.27 10.11
CA HIS A 35 -14.87 9.54 10.66
C HIS A 35 -15.39 10.95 10.30
N GLY A 36 -16.48 11.00 9.54
CA GLY A 36 -17.10 12.24 9.08
C GLY A 36 -16.28 13.03 8.06
N LYS A 37 -15.37 12.35 7.34
CA LYS A 37 -14.56 12.91 6.28
C LYS A 37 -14.75 12.09 4.99
N ALA A 38 -14.88 12.78 3.86
CA ALA A 38 -14.81 12.18 2.53
C ALA A 38 -13.50 12.58 1.87
N TYR A 39 -12.71 11.60 1.43
CA TYR A 39 -11.42 11.79 0.78
C TYR A 39 -11.58 11.79 -0.74
N TYR A 40 -10.87 12.69 -1.42
CA TYR A 40 -10.71 12.70 -2.87
C TYR A 40 -9.22 12.91 -3.24
N PRO A 41 -8.59 12.00 -4.00
CA PRO A 41 -9.13 10.73 -4.47
C PRO A 41 -9.48 9.76 -3.32
N ASP A 42 -10.31 8.74 -3.59
CA ASP A 42 -10.76 7.72 -2.63
C ASP A 42 -9.74 6.55 -2.46
N GLY A 43 -8.59 6.67 -3.12
CA GLY A 43 -7.46 5.76 -3.03
C GLY A 43 -6.22 6.38 -3.65
N THR A 44 -5.13 5.63 -3.64
CA THR A 44 -3.89 6.02 -4.30
C THR A 44 -3.15 4.78 -4.80
N VAL A 45 -2.10 4.97 -5.60
CA VAL A 45 -1.24 3.87 -6.05
C VAL A 45 0.08 3.93 -5.28
N LEU A 46 0.43 2.82 -4.64
CA LEU A 46 1.73 2.63 -3.98
C LEU A 46 2.37 1.34 -4.47
N TYR A 47 3.70 1.34 -4.52
CA TYR A 47 4.48 0.14 -4.77
C TYR A 47 4.53 -0.72 -3.51
N ARG A 48 4.17 -2.00 -3.63
CA ARG A 48 4.08 -2.93 -2.52
C ARG A 48 4.78 -4.26 -2.81
N CYS A 49 5.31 -4.82 -1.74
CA CYS A 49 5.79 -6.18 -1.62
C CYS A 49 4.72 -6.92 -0.83
N ASP A 50 3.99 -7.79 -1.50
CA ASP A 50 3.00 -8.68 -0.91
C ASP A 50 3.19 -10.09 -1.49
N SER A 51 2.37 -11.05 -1.04
CA SER A 51 2.43 -12.43 -1.51
C SER A 51 2.19 -12.60 -3.02
N THR A 52 1.75 -11.56 -3.71
CA THR A 52 1.51 -11.52 -5.16
C THR A 52 2.56 -10.71 -5.93
N SER A 53 3.54 -10.09 -5.24
CA SER A 53 4.59 -9.30 -5.90
C SER A 53 5.66 -10.16 -6.57
N GLY A 54 5.81 -11.41 -6.14
CA GLY A 54 6.73 -12.38 -6.74
C GLY A 54 6.82 -13.67 -5.93
N CYS A 55 7.39 -14.71 -6.54
CA CYS A 55 7.51 -16.02 -5.94
C CYS A 55 8.72 -16.14 -5.02
N CYS A 56 8.52 -16.92 -3.95
CA CYS A 56 9.53 -17.32 -3.00
C CYS A 56 9.60 -18.85 -2.93
N THR A 57 10.76 -19.40 -2.59
CA THR A 57 10.93 -20.83 -2.35
C THR A 57 10.63 -21.19 -0.89
N GLY A 58 10.05 -22.37 -0.68
CA GLY A 58 9.65 -22.84 0.66
C GLY A 58 8.49 -22.03 1.24
N GLU A 59 8.45 -21.90 2.57
CA GLU A 59 7.37 -21.21 3.31
C GLU A 59 7.61 -19.68 3.45
N LYS A 60 8.56 -19.12 2.70
CA LYS A 60 8.88 -17.69 2.75
C LYS A 60 7.83 -16.86 2.01
N GLN A 61 7.67 -15.61 2.43
CA GLN A 61 6.80 -14.64 1.77
C GLN A 61 7.61 -13.43 1.30
N CYS A 62 7.05 -12.72 0.32
CA CYS A 62 7.69 -11.54 -0.25
C CYS A 62 7.35 -10.30 0.61
N HIS A 63 8.38 -9.70 1.20
CA HIS A 63 8.25 -8.58 2.12
C HIS A 63 9.18 -7.42 1.73
N PRO A 64 8.86 -6.17 2.10
CA PRO A 64 9.76 -5.05 1.87
C PRO A 64 11.04 -5.18 2.68
N VAL A 65 12.16 -4.85 2.06
CA VAL A 65 13.46 -4.65 2.74
C VAL A 65 13.88 -3.18 2.69
N HIS A 66 13.46 -2.44 1.67
CA HIS A 66 13.64 -1.00 1.57
C HIS A 66 12.33 -0.28 1.22
N THR A 67 12.19 0.93 1.75
CA THR A 67 11.00 1.77 1.58
C THR A 67 11.40 3.23 1.52
N ASP A 68 10.69 3.99 0.69
CA ASP A 68 10.73 5.45 0.69
C ASP A 68 9.42 6.01 1.27
N SER A 69 9.50 7.22 1.80
CA SER A 69 8.33 7.97 2.25
C SER A 69 7.85 8.90 1.13
N VAL A 70 6.59 8.73 0.70
CA VAL A 70 5.96 9.60 -0.29
C VAL A 70 4.89 10.45 0.37
N ARG A 71 4.87 11.76 0.08
CA ARG A 71 3.89 12.70 0.62
C ARG A 71 2.79 12.96 -0.41
N LEU A 72 1.58 12.48 -0.13
CA LEU A 72 0.45 12.52 -1.05
C LEU A 72 -0.66 13.46 -0.58
N PRO A 73 -1.17 14.35 -1.45
CA PRO A 73 -2.26 15.26 -1.12
C PRO A 73 -3.63 14.58 -1.29
N PHE A 74 -4.54 14.87 -0.36
CA PHE A 74 -5.95 14.50 -0.44
C PHE A 74 -6.82 15.72 -0.17
N LYS A 75 -7.84 15.93 -1.00
CA LYS A 75 -8.92 16.88 -0.69
C LYS A 75 -9.90 16.18 0.24
N ILE A 76 -10.13 16.78 1.40
CA ILE A 76 -11.05 16.27 2.42
C ILE A 76 -12.29 17.14 2.43
N THR A 77 -13.47 16.54 2.31
CA THR A 77 -14.75 17.22 2.54
C THR A 77 -15.32 16.74 3.87
N PHE A 78 -15.69 17.68 4.75
CA PHE A 78 -16.22 17.36 6.07
C PHE A 78 -17.72 17.07 5.97
N LEU A 79 -18.13 15.87 6.38
CA LEU A 79 -19.52 15.40 6.31
C LEU A 79 -20.33 15.73 7.57
N LYS A 80 -19.66 16.28 8.59
CA LYS A 80 -20.24 16.75 9.85
C LYS A 80 -19.35 17.86 10.42
N ASP A 81 -19.84 18.56 11.44
CA ASP A 81 -19.00 19.51 12.18
C ASP A 81 -17.92 18.73 12.95
N ILE A 82 -16.64 19.06 12.70
CA ILE A 82 -15.46 18.45 13.33
C ILE A 82 -14.48 19.56 13.67
N GLU A 83 -14.19 19.74 14.95
CA GLU A 83 -13.28 20.79 15.43
C GLU A 83 -13.66 22.18 14.86
N GLN A 84 -12.76 22.77 14.05
CA GLN A 84 -12.90 24.06 13.39
C GLN A 84 -13.53 23.98 11.99
N HIS A 85 -13.93 22.79 11.54
CA HIS A 85 -14.49 22.56 10.22
C HIS A 85 -16.00 22.32 10.30
N LYS A 86 -16.74 23.03 9.45
CA LYS A 86 -18.19 22.88 9.30
C LYS A 86 -18.52 21.83 8.25
N VAL A 87 -19.69 21.21 8.39
CA VAL A 87 -20.24 20.32 7.35
C VAL A 87 -20.24 21.03 5.97
N GLY A 88 -19.80 20.31 4.94
CA GLY A 88 -19.65 20.81 3.57
C GLY A 88 -18.38 21.61 3.30
N SER A 89 -17.63 22.03 4.34
CA SER A 89 -16.31 22.64 4.12
C SER A 89 -15.29 21.62 3.63
N TRP A 90 -14.16 22.10 3.12
CA TRP A 90 -13.08 21.25 2.64
C TRP A 90 -11.70 21.75 3.05
N ALA A 91 -10.73 20.85 3.08
CA ALA A 91 -9.32 21.15 3.33
C ALA A 91 -8.41 20.26 2.47
N MET A 92 -7.16 20.70 2.27
CA MET A 92 -6.11 19.84 1.73
C MET A 92 -5.33 19.22 2.88
N GLU A 93 -5.35 17.90 2.99
CA GLU A 93 -4.49 17.15 3.90
C GLU A 93 -3.35 16.48 3.11
N TYR A 94 -2.16 16.43 3.70
CA TYR A 94 -1.01 15.73 3.13
C TYR A 94 -0.66 14.55 4.03
N HIS A 95 -0.53 13.37 3.45
CA HIS A 95 -0.20 12.16 4.19
C HIS A 95 1.09 11.56 3.67
N THR A 96 2.00 11.27 4.60
CA THR A 96 3.22 10.51 4.31
C THR A 96 2.86 9.03 4.37
N LEU A 97 3.13 8.31 3.28
CA LEU A 97 2.85 6.89 3.13
C LEU A 97 4.12 6.17 2.68
N ASP A 98 4.25 4.90 3.08
CA ASP A 98 5.40 4.08 2.69
C ASP A 98 5.20 3.51 1.29
N ASN A 99 6.19 3.77 0.44
CA ASN A 99 6.31 3.22 -0.88
C ASN A 99 7.48 2.23 -0.88
N HIS A 100 7.21 0.95 -1.11
CA HIS A 100 8.28 -0.05 -1.09
C HIS A 100 9.18 0.13 -2.32
N THR A 101 10.49 -0.03 -2.14
CA THR A 101 11.49 0.14 -3.21
C THR A 101 12.26 -1.13 -3.52
N GLU A 102 12.32 -2.08 -2.57
CA GLU A 102 12.92 -3.39 -2.77
C GLU A 102 12.24 -4.44 -1.88
N CYS A 103 12.08 -5.65 -2.42
CA CYS A 103 11.50 -6.80 -1.74
C CYS A 103 12.53 -7.95 -1.57
N ALA A 104 12.33 -8.78 -0.54
CA ALA A 104 13.04 -10.04 -0.41
C ALA A 104 12.16 -11.13 0.20
N CYS A 105 12.50 -12.39 -0.08
CA CYS A 105 11.86 -13.55 0.53
C CYS A 105 12.34 -13.74 1.97
N ASN A 106 11.46 -13.53 2.95
CA ASN A 106 11.75 -13.75 4.36
C ASN A 106 10.55 -14.36 5.10
N ASN A 107 10.75 -14.74 6.37
CA ASN A 107 9.74 -15.40 7.20
C ASN A 107 8.76 -14.42 7.86
N GLY A 108 8.65 -13.17 7.37
CA GLY A 108 7.72 -12.17 7.91
C GLY A 108 8.14 -11.55 9.25
N ILE A 109 9.44 -11.58 9.59
CA ILE A 109 9.94 -10.79 10.73
C ILE A 109 10.01 -9.34 10.29
N ASP A 110 8.98 -8.57 10.62
CA ASP A 110 8.98 -7.12 10.51
C ASP A 110 10.07 -6.56 11.44
N ILE A 111 11.16 -6.05 10.87
CA ILE A 111 12.35 -5.58 11.61
C ILE A 111 12.09 -4.19 12.22
N ARG A 112 10.86 -3.67 12.16
CA ARG A 112 10.45 -2.40 12.78
C ARG A 112 9.53 -2.65 13.98
N ARG A 113 10.11 -3.13 15.09
CA ARG A 113 9.53 -3.00 16.44
C ARG A 113 10.39 -2.09 17.29
#